data_AF-A0A5K3EYN5-F1
#
_entry.id   AF-A0A5K3EYN5-F1
#
_cell.length_a   1.000
_cell.length_b   1.000
_cell.length_c   1.000
_cell.angle_alpha   90.00
_cell.angle_beta   90.00
_cell.angle_gamma   90.00
#
_symmetry.space_group_name_H-M   'P 1'
#
loop_
_entity.id
_entity.type
_entity.pdbx_description
1 polymer ?
#
loop_
_entity_poly.entity_id
_entity_poly.type
_entity_poly.pdbx_seq_one_letter_code
_entity_poly.pdbx_strand_id
1 'polypeptide(L)'
;MDTATSSALPMHASLAGRLKSVNKLVYVEPPSARYSGNVGDTVVGRIIEVEQKRWKVDVNSYHLANLSLANVKLPTGELRRKSEDDERAMRSFMREGDLIVAEVREVYRDGSLQLHMPGKRTGRLGEGCVLRLSPSLIRRQKIHRHQLAVPSLSEGSNQVRTTAVGLILGCNGLVWIGPARGMDLGACLGASISGKKIFSSLEERLAVGRVRNVVLALATQGYLVWETSVLAGCEASFVEELQSEDGAHITRLLLPEHQKHLVSLVTTKLADS
;
A
#
# COMPACT_ATOMS: atom_id res chain seq x y z
N MET A 1 -6.27 -62.21 -13.44
CA MET A 1 -6.69 -61.32 -12.33
C MET A 1 -6.04 -59.98 -12.60
N ASP A 2 -6.77 -59.12 -13.31
CA ASP A 2 -6.25 -57.84 -13.78
C ASP A 2 -6.18 -56.83 -12.64
N THR A 3 -4.95 -56.52 -12.22
CA THR A 3 -4.66 -55.37 -11.38
C THR A 3 -4.76 -54.12 -12.23
N ALA A 4 -5.86 -53.37 -12.08
CA ALA A 4 -6.03 -52.06 -12.69
C ALA A 4 -4.97 -51.07 -12.17
N THR A 5 -3.84 -50.96 -12.87
CA THR A 5 -2.91 -49.84 -12.72
C THR A 5 -3.59 -48.59 -13.25
N SER A 6 -4.13 -47.79 -12.34
CA SER A 6 -4.60 -46.43 -12.61
C SER A 6 -3.43 -45.60 -13.17
N SER A 7 -3.43 -45.37 -14.48
CA SER A 7 -2.42 -44.57 -15.18
C SER A 7 -2.70 -43.08 -14.95
N ALA A 8 -2.37 -42.57 -13.77
CA ALA A 8 -2.35 -41.13 -13.54
C ALA A 8 -1.14 -40.54 -14.28
N LEU A 9 -1.38 -39.70 -15.30
CA LEU A 9 -0.31 -38.97 -15.98
C LEU A 9 0.45 -38.09 -14.96
N PRO A 10 1.79 -38.00 -15.07
CA PRO A 10 2.58 -37.19 -14.15
C PRO A 10 2.25 -35.69 -14.30
N MET A 11 2.00 -35.02 -13.18
CA MET A 11 1.81 -33.56 -13.13
C MET A 11 3.16 -32.87 -12.98
N HIS A 12 3.44 -31.89 -13.84
CA HIS A 12 4.68 -31.11 -13.81
C HIS A 12 4.40 -29.65 -13.38
N ALA A 13 5.33 -29.06 -12.65
CA ALA A 13 5.28 -27.63 -12.31
C ALA A 13 5.73 -26.78 -13.50
N SER A 14 4.96 -25.74 -13.84
CA SER A 14 5.33 -24.76 -14.87
C SER A 14 6.14 -23.57 -14.34
N LEU A 15 6.18 -23.40 -13.01
CA LEU A 15 6.85 -22.29 -12.32
C LEU A 15 7.77 -22.83 -11.22
N ALA A 16 8.83 -22.07 -10.92
CA ALA A 16 9.65 -22.29 -9.73
C ALA A 16 9.00 -21.63 -8.51
N GLY A 17 8.80 -22.38 -7.44
CA GLY A 17 8.14 -21.85 -6.24
C GLY A 17 7.79 -22.92 -5.22
N ARG A 18 7.00 -22.52 -4.22
CA ARG A 18 6.53 -23.42 -3.16
C ARG A 18 5.25 -24.12 -3.61
N LEU A 19 5.22 -25.44 -3.51
CA LEU A 19 3.99 -26.20 -3.74
C LEU A 19 2.99 -25.90 -2.61
N LYS A 20 1.79 -25.46 -2.98
CA LYS A 20 0.66 -25.27 -2.07
C LYS A 20 -0.49 -26.18 -2.48
N SER A 21 -1.05 -26.88 -1.50
CA SER A 21 -2.24 -27.71 -1.65
C SER A 21 -3.34 -27.13 -0.78
N VAL A 22 -4.47 -26.77 -1.40
CA VAL A 22 -5.68 -26.30 -0.73
C VAL A 22 -6.85 -27.15 -1.23
N ASN A 23 -7.35 -28.03 -0.37
CA ASN A 23 -8.35 -29.04 -0.75
C ASN A 23 -7.86 -29.90 -1.92
N LYS A 24 -8.54 -29.83 -3.08
CA LYS A 24 -8.20 -30.54 -4.31
C LYS A 24 -7.40 -29.68 -5.29
N LEU A 25 -7.11 -28.43 -4.95
CA LEU A 25 -6.34 -27.51 -5.78
C LEU A 25 -4.87 -27.57 -5.37
N VAL A 26 -4.02 -28.00 -6.29
CA VAL A 26 -2.56 -27.95 -6.14
C VAL A 26 -2.02 -26.88 -7.07
N TYR A 27 -1.25 -25.94 -6.54
CA TYR A 27 -0.61 -24.88 -7.33
C TYR A 27 0.78 -24.56 -6.80
N VAL A 28 1.60 -23.91 -7.63
CA VAL A 28 2.93 -23.44 -7.23
C VAL A 28 2.89 -21.93 -7.02
N GLU A 29 3.31 -21.50 -5.83
CA GLU A 29 3.43 -20.08 -5.49
C GLU A 29 4.85 -19.61 -5.77
N PRO A 30 5.07 -18.75 -6.78
CA PRO A 30 6.39 -18.21 -7.08
C PRO A 30 6.84 -17.21 -6.01
N PRO A 31 8.15 -17.10 -5.74
CA PRO A 31 8.68 -16.17 -4.73
C PRO A 31 8.45 -14.69 -5.08
N SER A 32 8.50 -14.37 -6.37
CA SER A 32 8.17 -13.05 -6.90
C SER A 32 7.24 -13.20 -8.10
N ALA A 33 6.07 -12.58 -8.01
CA ALA A 33 5.14 -12.46 -9.12
C ALA A 33 4.57 -11.05 -9.15
N ARG A 34 4.20 -10.60 -10.35
CA ARG A 34 3.42 -9.36 -10.50
C ARG A 34 2.04 -9.56 -9.90
N TYR A 35 1.43 -8.45 -9.51
CA TYR A 35 0.10 -8.45 -8.94
C TYR A 35 -0.94 -8.88 -9.98
N SER A 36 -1.68 -9.96 -9.70
CA SER A 36 -2.72 -10.50 -10.58
C SER A 36 -4.13 -9.96 -10.31
N GLY A 37 -4.34 -9.26 -9.19
CA GLY A 37 -5.66 -8.80 -8.77
C GLY A 37 -6.52 -9.89 -8.13
N ASN A 38 -7.25 -9.54 -7.08
CA ASN A 38 -8.41 -10.29 -6.59
C ASN A 38 -9.54 -9.31 -6.31
N VAL A 39 -10.79 -9.74 -6.50
CA VAL A 39 -11.96 -8.92 -6.21
C VAL A 39 -11.97 -8.56 -4.72
N GLY A 40 -12.17 -7.28 -4.43
CA GLY A 40 -12.15 -6.72 -3.07
C GLY A 40 -10.77 -6.29 -2.57
N ASP A 41 -9.70 -6.49 -3.33
CA ASP A 41 -8.38 -6.02 -2.93
C ASP A 41 -8.33 -4.49 -2.90
N THR A 42 -7.75 -3.95 -1.82
CA THR A 42 -7.36 -2.52 -1.75
C THR A 42 -6.04 -2.33 -2.49
N VAL A 43 -6.01 -1.42 -3.44
CA VAL A 43 -4.81 -1.12 -4.24
C VAL A 43 -4.49 0.36 -4.22
N VAL A 44 -3.19 0.68 -4.20
CA VAL A 44 -2.68 2.03 -4.45
C VAL A 44 -2.24 2.09 -5.91
N GLY A 45 -2.52 3.17 -6.62
CA GLY A 45 -2.12 3.31 -8.01
C GLY A 45 -1.82 4.74 -8.41
N ARG A 46 -1.16 4.89 -9.55
CA ARG A 46 -0.89 6.19 -10.17
C ARG A 46 -1.67 6.32 -11.47
N ILE A 47 -2.33 7.44 -11.68
CA ILE A 47 -3.00 7.72 -12.95
C ILE A 47 -1.95 7.97 -14.02
N ILE A 48 -2.03 7.23 -15.12
CA ILE A 48 -1.13 7.35 -16.27
C ILE A 48 -1.76 8.25 -17.33
N GLU A 49 -3.03 7.99 -17.66
CA GLU A 49 -3.75 8.71 -18.71
C GLU A 49 -5.23 8.86 -18.35
N VAL A 50 -5.81 9.95 -18.84
CA VAL A 50 -7.24 10.24 -18.76
C VAL A 50 -7.82 10.02 -20.15
N GLU A 51 -8.66 9.00 -20.31
CA GLU A 51 -9.36 8.70 -21.55
C GLU A 51 -10.84 9.12 -21.45
N GLN A 52 -11.58 8.95 -22.56
CA GLN A 52 -13.02 9.20 -22.56
C GLN A 52 -13.73 8.26 -21.56
N LYS A 53 -14.39 8.84 -20.55
CA LYS A 53 -15.17 8.14 -19.52
C LYS A 53 -14.36 7.18 -18.62
N ARG A 54 -13.03 7.15 -18.69
CA ARG A 54 -12.20 6.32 -17.81
C ARG A 54 -10.80 6.89 -17.55
N TRP A 55 -10.26 6.57 -16.38
CA TRP A 55 -8.84 6.74 -16.07
C TRP A 55 -8.12 5.41 -16.18
N LYS A 56 -6.88 5.46 -16.67
CA LYS A 56 -5.97 4.33 -16.69
C LYS A 56 -4.99 4.48 -15.55
N VAL A 57 -4.86 3.42 -14.77
CA VAL A 57 -4.14 3.46 -13.50
C VAL A 57 -3.06 2.38 -13.52
N ASP A 58 -1.82 2.78 -13.27
CA ASP A 58 -0.75 1.84 -12.97
C ASP A 58 -0.90 1.35 -11.52
N VAL A 59 -1.21 0.06 -11.39
CA VAL A 59 -1.34 -0.65 -10.12
C VAL A 59 -0.31 -1.77 -10.01
N ASN A 60 0.83 -1.70 -10.71
CA ASN A 60 1.89 -2.71 -10.63
C ASN A 60 1.43 -4.14 -11.04
N SER A 61 0.42 -4.23 -11.90
CA SER A 61 -0.10 -5.46 -12.51
C SER A 61 0.51 -5.71 -13.90
N TYR A 62 0.02 -6.74 -14.60
CA TYR A 62 0.40 -7.01 -16.00
C TYR A 62 -0.13 -5.95 -16.97
N HIS A 63 -1.36 -5.47 -16.73
CA HIS A 63 -2.04 -4.45 -17.54
C HIS A 63 -2.35 -3.21 -16.69
N LEU A 64 -2.53 -2.06 -17.35
CA LEU A 64 -3.08 -0.87 -16.70
C LEU A 64 -4.54 -1.13 -16.29
N ALA A 65 -4.86 -0.79 -15.05
CA ALA A 65 -6.21 -0.95 -14.53
C ALA A 65 -7.14 0.15 -15.06
N ASN A 66 -8.40 -0.21 -15.26
CA ASN A 66 -9.44 0.70 -15.74
C ASN A 66 -10.26 1.22 -14.57
N LEU A 67 -10.32 2.54 -14.39
CA LEU A 67 -11.23 3.20 -13.46
C LEU A 67 -12.27 3.98 -14.27
N SER A 68 -13.48 3.42 -14.41
CA SER A 68 -14.55 4.11 -15.13
C SER A 68 -15.07 5.31 -14.32
N LEU A 69 -15.41 6.39 -15.01
CA LEU A 69 -16.12 7.53 -14.44
C LEU A 69 -17.36 7.07 -13.68
N ALA A 70 -18.09 6.06 -14.17
CA ALA A 70 -19.26 5.46 -13.53
C ALA A 70 -18.98 4.86 -12.13
N ASN A 71 -17.75 4.42 -11.87
CA ASN A 71 -17.38 3.74 -10.62
C ASN A 71 -16.79 4.66 -9.55
N VAL A 72 -16.77 5.97 -9.80
CA VAL A 72 -16.19 6.97 -8.90
C VAL A 72 -17.30 7.80 -8.24
N LYS A 73 -17.22 8.02 -6.92
CA LYS A 73 -18.18 8.91 -6.22
C LYS A 73 -17.74 10.36 -6.36
N LEU A 74 -18.48 11.15 -7.14
CA LEU A 74 -18.22 12.57 -7.32
C LEU A 74 -18.48 13.36 -6.00
N PRO A 75 -17.76 14.47 -5.77
CA PRO A 75 -17.81 15.24 -4.52
C PRO A 75 -19.16 15.92 -4.29
N THR A 76 -19.95 16.10 -5.35
CA THR A 76 -21.29 16.69 -5.31
C THR A 76 -22.27 15.84 -4.52
N GLY A 77 -21.95 14.58 -4.20
CA GLY A 77 -22.75 13.73 -3.29
C GLY A 77 -24.12 13.30 -3.84
N GLU A 78 -24.55 13.87 -4.96
CA GLU A 78 -25.79 13.53 -5.63
C GLU A 78 -25.70 12.17 -6.32
N LEU A 79 -26.65 11.27 -6.02
CA LEU A 79 -26.95 10.12 -6.88
C LEU A 79 -27.64 10.62 -8.16
N ARG A 80 -26.91 11.33 -9.02
CA ARG A 80 -27.37 11.71 -10.36
C ARG A 80 -26.64 10.93 -11.44
N ARG A 81 -27.26 10.82 -12.62
CA ARG A 81 -26.57 10.34 -13.82
C ARG A 81 -25.39 11.28 -14.10
N LYS A 82 -24.24 10.69 -14.41
CA LYS A 82 -23.02 11.44 -14.74
C LYS A 82 -23.23 12.08 -16.10
N SER A 83 -23.06 13.39 -16.15
CA SER A 83 -23.34 14.21 -17.33
C SER A 83 -22.11 14.33 -18.23
N GLU A 84 -22.30 14.84 -19.44
CA GLU A 84 -21.19 15.17 -20.35
C GLU A 84 -20.25 16.23 -19.75
N ASP A 85 -20.74 17.10 -18.87
CA ASP A 85 -19.91 18.05 -18.14
C ASP A 85 -18.95 17.35 -17.17
N ASP A 86 -19.40 16.26 -16.52
CA ASP A 86 -18.53 15.46 -15.65
C ASP A 86 -17.43 14.75 -16.46
N GLU A 87 -17.71 14.39 -17.72
CA GLU A 87 -16.72 13.85 -18.66
C GLU A 87 -15.68 14.89 -19.06
N ARG A 88 -16.10 16.13 -19.33
CA ARG A 88 -15.18 17.25 -19.61
C ARG A 88 -14.34 17.62 -18.39
N ALA A 89 -14.92 17.49 -17.20
CA ALA A 89 -14.26 17.80 -15.94
C ALA A 89 -13.39 16.64 -15.39
N MET A 90 -13.27 15.50 -16.07
CA MET A 90 -12.51 14.36 -15.53
C MET A 90 -11.09 14.70 -15.08
N ARG A 91 -10.38 15.52 -15.86
CA ARG A 91 -9.02 15.97 -15.54
C ARG A 91 -8.96 16.92 -14.33
N SER A 92 -10.05 17.61 -13.99
CA SER A 92 -10.08 18.47 -12.80
C SER A 92 -10.20 17.66 -11.51
N PHE A 93 -10.87 16.50 -11.55
CA PHE A 93 -10.97 15.60 -10.40
C PHE A 93 -9.66 14.86 -10.13
N MET A 94 -9.12 14.23 -11.17
CA MET A 94 -7.86 13.50 -11.10
C MET A 94 -7.14 13.56 -12.44
N ARG A 95 -5.85 13.89 -12.40
CA ARG A 95 -5.00 14.06 -13.58
C ARG A 95 -3.85 13.07 -13.59
N GLU A 96 -3.13 13.05 -14.70
CA GLU A 96 -1.94 12.25 -14.91
C GLU A 96 -0.91 12.53 -13.79
N GLY A 97 -0.37 11.46 -13.18
CA GLY A 97 0.56 11.51 -12.06
C GLY A 97 -0.08 11.49 -10.66
N ASP A 98 -1.39 11.71 -10.54
CA ASP A 98 -2.07 11.65 -9.25
C ASP A 98 -2.05 10.23 -8.67
N LEU A 99 -1.85 10.15 -7.35
CA LEU A 99 -1.92 8.91 -6.59
C LEU A 99 -3.32 8.70 -6.06
N ILE A 100 -3.78 7.46 -6.12
CA ILE A 100 -5.12 7.09 -5.70
C ILE A 100 -5.10 5.78 -4.91
N VAL A 101 -6.10 5.61 -4.06
CA VAL A 101 -6.44 4.34 -3.43
C VAL A 101 -7.81 3.89 -3.95
N ALA A 102 -7.89 2.68 -4.45
CA ALA A 102 -9.08 2.11 -5.05
C ALA A 102 -9.28 0.66 -4.63
N GLU A 103 -10.46 0.12 -4.90
CA GLU A 103 -10.76 -1.28 -4.67
C GLU A 103 -10.98 -1.98 -6.02
N VAL A 104 -10.47 -3.21 -6.14
CA VAL A 104 -10.69 -4.05 -7.33
C VAL A 104 -12.15 -4.54 -7.31
N ARG A 105 -12.93 -4.10 -8.28
CA ARG A 105 -14.33 -4.50 -8.46
C ARG A 105 -14.44 -5.83 -9.19
N GLU A 106 -13.66 -5.98 -10.25
CA GLU A 106 -13.73 -7.11 -11.17
C GLU A 106 -12.36 -7.35 -11.81
N VAL A 107 -12.06 -8.63 -12.07
CA VAL A 107 -10.88 -9.08 -12.81
C VAL A 107 -11.38 -9.71 -14.10
N TYR A 108 -11.02 -9.13 -15.23
CA TYR A 108 -11.42 -9.63 -16.55
C TYR A 108 -10.62 -10.88 -16.93
N ARG A 109 -11.09 -11.62 -17.94
CA ARG A 109 -10.47 -12.87 -18.40
C ARG A 109 -9.06 -12.69 -18.96
N ASP A 110 -8.76 -11.52 -19.50
CA ASP A 110 -7.44 -11.11 -19.98
C ASP A 110 -6.49 -10.70 -18.83
N GLY A 111 -6.96 -10.68 -17.58
CA GLY A 111 -6.19 -10.21 -16.42
C GLY A 111 -6.22 -8.69 -16.23
N SER A 112 -6.99 -7.95 -17.03
CA SER A 112 -7.22 -6.53 -16.82
C SER A 112 -8.08 -6.31 -15.56
N LEU A 113 -7.79 -5.23 -14.82
CA LEU A 113 -8.47 -4.94 -13.55
C LEU A 113 -9.46 -3.80 -13.71
N GLN A 114 -10.69 -3.98 -13.24
CA GLN A 114 -11.68 -2.91 -13.12
C GLN A 114 -11.68 -2.38 -11.68
N LEU A 115 -11.37 -1.09 -11.53
CA LEU A 115 -11.35 -0.42 -10.24
C LEU A 115 -12.68 0.29 -9.95
N HIS A 116 -12.92 0.52 -8.66
CA HIS A 116 -13.99 1.39 -8.18
C HIS A 116 -13.57 2.20 -6.94
N MET A 117 -14.23 3.35 -6.77
CA MET A 117 -13.97 4.32 -5.70
C MET A 117 -15.28 4.83 -5.10
N PRO A 118 -15.88 4.08 -4.15
CA PRO A 118 -17.12 4.50 -3.50
C PRO A 118 -16.97 5.66 -2.50
N GLY A 119 -15.74 6.13 -2.21
CA GLY A 119 -15.49 7.39 -1.47
C GLY A 119 -15.52 7.28 0.06
N LYS A 120 -15.69 6.10 0.66
CA LYS A 120 -15.59 5.92 2.13
C LYS A 120 -14.15 5.80 2.60
N ARG A 121 -13.35 4.98 1.90
CA ARG A 121 -11.95 4.66 2.22
C ARG A 121 -11.05 4.70 0.97
N THR A 122 -11.64 5.09 -0.16
CA THR A 122 -11.05 5.15 -1.49
C THR A 122 -11.08 6.59 -2.00
N GLY A 123 -10.18 6.94 -2.92
CA GLY A 123 -10.12 8.25 -3.54
C GLY A 123 -8.69 8.70 -3.80
N ARG A 124 -8.53 9.99 -4.09
CA ARG A 124 -7.22 10.61 -4.35
C ARG A 124 -6.43 10.78 -3.05
N LEU A 125 -5.14 10.48 -3.12
CA LEU A 125 -4.20 10.63 -2.02
C LEU A 125 -3.49 11.98 -2.09
N GLY A 126 -3.20 12.54 -0.93
CA GLY A 126 -2.45 13.78 -0.79
C GLY A 126 -0.94 13.61 -0.83
N GLU A 127 -0.27 14.63 -0.30
CA GLU A 127 1.18 14.62 -0.09
C GLU A 127 1.62 13.41 0.74
N GLY A 128 2.74 12.82 0.36
CA GLY A 128 3.28 11.60 0.94
C GLY A 128 4.32 11.00 0.01
N CYS A 129 4.73 9.77 0.29
CA CYS A 129 5.63 8.99 -0.54
C CYS A 129 5.02 7.61 -0.84
N VAL A 130 5.47 6.99 -1.92
CA VAL A 130 5.07 5.64 -2.31
C VAL A 130 6.31 4.77 -2.42
N LEU A 131 6.23 3.58 -1.82
CA LEU A 131 7.20 2.51 -1.98
C LEU A 131 6.62 1.43 -2.89
N ARG A 132 7.47 0.86 -3.74
CA ARG A 132 7.14 -0.30 -4.57
C ARG A 132 7.85 -1.52 -4.01
N LEU A 133 7.06 -2.43 -3.43
CA LEU A 133 7.49 -3.69 -2.85
C LEU A 133 6.98 -4.86 -3.72
N SER A 134 7.50 -6.05 -3.44
CA SER A 134 6.90 -7.27 -4.00
C SER A 134 5.48 -7.44 -3.43
N PRO A 135 4.44 -7.70 -4.25
CA PRO A 135 3.08 -7.96 -3.76
C PRO A 135 3.02 -9.12 -2.75
N SER A 136 3.93 -10.10 -2.87
CA SER A 136 4.04 -11.24 -1.94
C SER A 136 4.45 -10.86 -0.52
N LEU A 137 5.09 -9.70 -0.34
CA LEU A 137 5.50 -9.21 0.98
C LEU A 137 4.38 -8.49 1.72
N ILE A 138 3.29 -8.12 1.05
CA ILE A 138 2.15 -7.47 1.72
C ILE A 138 1.23 -8.53 2.29
N ARG A 139 1.03 -8.52 3.61
CA ARG A 139 0.05 -9.41 4.24
C ARG A 139 -1.36 -8.97 3.86
N ARG A 140 -2.14 -9.86 3.25
CA ARG A 140 -3.57 -9.63 2.97
C ARG A 140 -4.34 -9.57 4.29
N GLN A 141 -5.11 -8.50 4.50
CA GLN A 141 -5.84 -8.22 5.73
C GLN A 141 -7.22 -7.63 5.41
N LYS A 142 -8.13 -7.61 6.38
CA LYS A 142 -9.45 -6.98 6.21
C LYS A 142 -9.34 -5.46 6.05
N ILE A 143 -8.33 -4.86 6.67
CA ILE A 143 -8.06 -3.43 6.67
C ILE A 143 -6.64 -3.26 6.16
N HIS A 144 -6.49 -2.44 5.12
CA HIS A 144 -5.20 -2.10 4.49
C HIS A 144 -4.82 -0.63 4.67
N ARG A 145 -5.67 0.12 5.38
CA ARG A 145 -5.58 1.56 5.60
C ARG A 145 -5.49 1.80 7.09
N HIS A 146 -4.36 2.34 7.54
CA HIS A 146 -4.01 2.48 8.95
C HIS A 146 -3.53 3.89 9.26
N GLN A 147 -3.89 4.37 10.44
CA GLN A 147 -3.36 5.60 11.01
C GLN A 147 -2.51 5.20 12.21
N LEU A 148 -1.20 5.26 12.03
CA LEU A 148 -0.21 4.87 13.03
C LEU A 148 0.07 6.04 13.97
N ALA A 149 0.11 5.77 15.27
CA ALA A 149 0.65 6.70 16.26
C ALA A 149 2.15 6.42 16.41
N VAL A 150 2.99 7.20 15.74
CA VAL A 150 4.44 7.00 15.71
C VAL A 150 5.09 7.92 16.74
N PRO A 151 5.95 7.42 17.65
CA PRO A 151 6.65 8.28 18.59
C PRO A 151 7.60 9.23 17.85
N SER A 152 7.69 10.48 18.26
CA SER A 152 8.55 11.51 17.67
C SER A 152 9.09 12.45 18.74
N LEU A 153 10.26 13.02 18.49
CA LEU A 153 10.83 14.07 19.33
C LEU A 153 10.32 15.43 18.87
N SER A 154 9.82 16.23 19.81
CA SER A 154 9.45 17.63 19.55
C SER A 154 10.71 18.48 19.41
N GLU A 155 10.73 19.42 18.47
CA GLU A 155 11.81 20.41 18.40
C GLU A 155 11.86 21.24 19.70
N GLY A 156 13.05 21.37 20.28
CA GLY A 156 13.31 22.26 21.42
C GLY A 156 12.89 21.76 22.80
N SER A 157 12.29 20.57 22.92
CA SER A 157 12.03 19.92 24.20
C SER A 157 12.27 18.40 24.12
N ASN A 158 12.89 17.80 25.14
CA ASN A 158 13.05 16.34 25.26
C ASN A 158 11.71 15.62 25.56
N GLN A 159 10.58 16.19 25.15
CA GLN A 159 9.27 15.61 25.34
C GLN A 159 8.94 14.69 24.16
N VAL A 160 8.70 13.43 24.47
CA VAL A 160 8.20 12.44 23.50
C VAL A 160 6.75 12.77 23.18
N ARG A 161 6.45 12.94 21.90
CA ARG A 161 5.08 13.08 21.37
C ARG A 161 4.76 11.94 20.44
N THR A 162 3.48 11.78 20.13
CA THR A 162 3.01 10.83 19.12
C THR A 162 2.49 11.60 17.91
N THR A 163 3.07 11.32 16.76
CA THR A 163 2.65 11.88 15.48
C THR A 163 1.81 10.87 14.72
N ALA A 164 0.66 11.32 14.20
CA ALA A 164 -0.21 10.50 13.38
C ALA A 164 0.32 10.38 11.94
N VAL A 165 0.79 9.19 11.58
CA VAL A 165 1.26 8.86 10.23
C VAL A 165 0.25 7.97 9.53
N GLY A 166 -0.07 8.31 8.31
CA GLY A 166 -0.90 7.50 7.45
C GLY A 166 -0.13 6.41 6.71
N LEU A 167 -0.67 5.19 6.72
CA LEU A 167 -0.12 4.03 6.03
C LEU A 167 -1.22 3.33 5.21
N ILE A 168 -0.98 3.14 3.91
CA ILE A 168 -1.86 2.34 3.04
C ILE A 168 -1.03 1.23 2.40
N LEU A 169 -1.35 -0.01 2.74
CA LEU A 169 -0.69 -1.21 2.25
C LEU A 169 -1.48 -1.77 1.06
N GLY A 170 -1.19 -1.33 -0.17
CA GLY A 170 -1.85 -1.89 -1.35
C GLY A 170 -1.49 -3.36 -1.54
N CYS A 171 -2.50 -4.22 -1.78
CA CYS A 171 -2.30 -5.65 -2.09
C CYS A 171 -1.40 -5.88 -3.31
N ASN A 172 -1.19 -4.84 -4.12
CA ASN A 172 -0.35 -4.80 -5.29
C ASN A 172 1.12 -4.44 -5.03
N GLY A 173 1.52 -4.37 -3.77
CA GLY A 173 2.89 -4.02 -3.38
C GLY A 173 3.19 -2.51 -3.44
N LEU A 174 2.22 -1.67 -3.82
CA LEU A 174 2.36 -0.22 -3.72
C LEU A 174 1.91 0.23 -2.32
N VAL A 175 2.85 0.76 -1.56
CA VAL A 175 2.63 1.22 -0.18
C VAL A 175 2.72 2.73 -0.15
N TRP A 176 1.64 3.40 0.24
CA TRP A 176 1.64 4.85 0.44
C TRP A 176 1.87 5.17 1.92
N ILE A 177 2.73 6.15 2.18
CA ILE A 177 3.11 6.60 3.53
C ILE A 177 3.12 8.13 3.50
N GLY A 178 2.40 8.75 4.41
CA GLY A 178 2.30 10.20 4.45
C GLY A 178 1.67 10.70 5.74
N PRO A 179 1.45 12.02 5.88
CA PRO A 179 0.69 12.56 6.98
C PRO A 179 -0.73 11.98 7.00
N ALA A 180 -1.31 11.74 8.17
CA ALA A 180 -2.66 11.14 8.29
C ALA A 180 -3.72 11.91 7.48
N ARG A 181 -3.66 13.26 7.47
CA ARG A 181 -4.53 14.12 6.65
C ARG A 181 -4.45 13.84 5.14
N GLY A 182 -3.29 13.37 4.65
CA GLY A 182 -3.09 13.02 3.24
C GLY A 182 -3.91 11.81 2.81
N MET A 183 -4.35 10.99 3.77
CA MET A 183 -5.23 9.87 3.52
C MET A 183 -6.69 10.30 3.34
N ASP A 184 -7.13 11.33 4.07
CA ASP A 184 -8.55 11.69 4.23
C ASP A 184 -9.11 12.52 3.06
N LEU A 185 -8.25 12.90 2.12
CA LEU A 185 -8.61 13.54 0.85
C LEU A 185 -9.57 12.70 -0.01
N GLY A 186 -9.67 11.39 0.24
CA GLY A 186 -10.59 10.49 -0.45
C GLY A 186 -12.08 10.75 -0.18
N ALA A 187 -12.45 11.57 0.81
CA ALA A 187 -13.86 11.88 1.09
C ALA A 187 -14.49 12.85 0.06
N CYS A 188 -13.69 13.67 -0.64
CA CYS A 188 -14.18 14.66 -1.61
C CYS A 188 -13.24 14.73 -2.83
N LEU A 189 -13.60 14.03 -3.91
CA LEU A 189 -12.98 14.14 -5.25
C LEU A 189 -13.19 15.54 -5.85
N GLY A 190 -12.50 16.55 -5.34
CA GLY A 190 -12.79 17.96 -5.69
C GLY A 190 -12.45 18.94 -4.59
N ALA A 191 -11.97 18.46 -3.43
CA ALA A 191 -11.09 19.28 -2.61
C ALA A 191 -9.90 19.63 -3.51
N SER A 192 -9.92 20.84 -4.06
CA SER A 192 -8.72 21.46 -4.60
C SER A 192 -7.64 21.19 -3.55
N ILE A 193 -6.48 20.68 -3.97
CA ILE A 193 -5.27 20.78 -3.16
C ILE A 193 -5.02 22.28 -3.12
N SER A 194 -5.80 22.98 -2.28
CA SER A 194 -5.66 24.37 -2.00
C SER A 194 -4.20 24.49 -1.65
N GLY A 195 -3.47 25.22 -2.48
CA GLY A 195 -2.04 25.43 -2.40
C GLY A 195 -1.58 26.12 -1.12
N LYS A 196 -2.34 25.99 -0.02
CA LYS A 196 -1.73 25.86 1.30
C LYS A 196 -0.81 24.65 1.22
N LYS A 197 0.46 24.92 0.90
CA LYS A 197 1.59 24.22 1.51
C LYS A 197 1.31 24.23 3.00
N ILE A 198 0.57 23.24 3.49
CA ILE A 198 0.50 22.98 4.92
C ILE A 198 1.90 22.46 5.17
N PHE A 199 2.79 23.36 5.60
CA PHE A 199 4.15 23.01 5.95
C PHE A 199 4.05 21.80 6.87
N SER A 200 4.48 20.63 6.38
CA SER A 200 4.70 19.50 7.26
C SER A 200 5.68 19.99 8.32
N SER A 201 5.40 19.74 9.60
CA SER A 201 6.42 19.97 10.60
C SER A 201 7.62 19.07 10.30
N LEU A 202 8.82 19.47 10.72
CA LEU A 202 9.97 18.57 10.61
C LEU A 202 9.68 17.24 11.32
N GLU A 203 9.04 17.31 12.49
CA GLU A 203 8.54 16.17 13.26
C GLU A 203 7.73 15.18 12.40
N GLU A 204 6.75 15.68 11.63
CA GLU A 204 5.91 14.85 10.77
C GLU A 204 6.70 14.22 9.61
N ARG A 205 7.63 14.96 9.01
CA ARG A 205 8.51 14.42 7.97
C ARG A 205 9.42 13.32 8.51
N LEU A 206 9.96 13.50 9.72
CA LEU A 206 10.81 12.50 10.38
C LEU A 206 10.00 11.24 10.72
N ALA A 207 8.76 11.40 11.23
CA ALA A 207 7.87 10.27 11.51
C ALA A 207 7.52 9.49 10.23
N VAL A 208 7.16 10.18 9.14
CA VAL A 208 6.92 9.56 7.82
C VAL A 208 8.19 8.86 7.30
N GLY A 209 9.35 9.49 7.45
CA GLY A 209 10.65 8.93 7.08
C GLY A 209 11.01 7.66 7.85
N ARG A 210 10.71 7.62 9.16
CA ARG A 210 10.91 6.42 9.98
C ARG A 210 10.02 5.28 9.51
N VAL A 211 8.71 5.51 9.34
CA VAL A 211 7.79 4.48 8.83
C VAL A 211 8.26 3.95 7.47
N ARG A 212 8.66 4.84 6.56
CA ARG A 212 9.22 4.46 5.26
C ARG A 212 10.43 3.54 5.39
N ASN A 213 11.38 3.89 6.24
CA ASN A 213 12.62 3.13 6.39
C ASN A 213 12.37 1.77 7.08
N VAL A 214 11.46 1.70 8.05
CA VAL A 214 11.03 0.43 8.68
C VAL A 214 10.37 -0.49 7.66
N VAL A 215 9.43 0.02 6.86
CA VAL A 215 8.78 -0.75 5.79
C VAL A 215 9.81 -1.28 4.78
N LEU A 216 10.78 -0.44 4.42
CA LEU A 216 11.87 -0.84 3.53
C LEU A 216 12.75 -1.93 4.17
N ALA A 217 13.11 -1.79 5.44
CA ALA A 217 13.92 -2.76 6.17
C ALA A 217 13.24 -4.14 6.25
N LEU A 218 11.95 -4.19 6.58
CA LEU A 218 11.17 -5.43 6.59
C LEU A 218 11.18 -6.09 5.20
N ALA A 219 10.96 -5.29 4.15
CA ALA A 219 10.89 -5.79 2.79
C ALA A 219 12.24 -6.27 2.26
N THR A 220 13.35 -5.58 2.55
CA THR A 220 14.70 -5.99 2.11
C THR A 220 15.15 -7.29 2.77
N GLN A 221 14.70 -7.55 4.01
CA GLN A 221 14.94 -8.82 4.70
C GLN A 221 13.93 -9.91 4.34
N GLY A 222 12.96 -9.64 3.46
CA GLY A 222 11.98 -10.63 2.98
C GLY A 222 10.87 -10.97 3.99
N TYR A 223 10.65 -10.12 5.01
CA TYR A 223 9.56 -10.29 5.96
C TYR A 223 8.27 -9.68 5.45
N LEU A 224 7.15 -10.27 5.87
CA LEU A 224 5.82 -9.75 5.55
C LEU A 224 5.61 -8.40 6.24
N VAL A 225 5.06 -7.45 5.49
CA VAL A 225 4.72 -6.11 5.94
C VAL A 225 3.22 -6.04 6.23
N TRP A 226 2.90 -5.67 7.46
CA TRP A 226 1.56 -5.36 7.93
C TRP A 226 1.59 -4.36 9.09
N GLU A 227 0.44 -3.80 9.47
CA GLU A 227 0.34 -2.74 10.49
C GLU A 227 1.19 -2.97 11.75
N THR A 228 0.99 -4.07 12.48
CA THR A 228 1.68 -4.28 13.76
C THR A 228 3.18 -4.52 13.59
N SER A 229 3.62 -5.14 12.49
CA SER A 229 5.06 -5.28 12.19
C SER A 229 5.73 -3.92 11.97
N VAL A 230 5.04 -3.00 11.28
CA VAL A 230 5.54 -1.65 11.01
C VAL A 230 5.56 -0.81 12.30
N LEU A 231 4.49 -0.90 13.10
CA LEU A 231 4.41 -0.19 14.38
C LEU A 231 5.51 -0.67 15.35
N ALA A 232 5.69 -1.98 15.49
CA ALA A 232 6.75 -2.55 16.32
C ALA A 232 8.15 -2.09 15.88
N GLY A 233 8.40 -2.02 14.57
CA GLY A 233 9.67 -1.49 14.05
C GLY A 233 9.86 0.01 14.27
N CYS A 234 8.77 0.79 14.25
CA CYS A 234 8.83 2.22 14.57
C CYS A 234 9.13 2.47 16.05
N GLU A 235 8.58 1.65 16.95
CA GLU A 235 8.87 1.71 18.38
C GLU A 235 10.30 1.26 18.68
N ALA A 236 10.74 0.13 18.11
CA ALA A 236 12.10 -0.38 18.31
C ALA A 236 13.17 0.62 17.81
N SER A 237 13.00 1.14 16.59
CA SER A 237 13.93 2.14 16.05
C SER A 237 13.93 3.46 16.84
N PHE A 238 12.81 3.82 17.47
CA PHE A 238 12.75 4.99 18.34
C PHE A 238 13.49 4.78 19.67
N VAL A 239 13.37 3.58 20.27
CA VAL A 239 14.08 3.25 21.52
C VAL A 239 15.59 3.25 21.29
N GLU A 240 16.07 2.69 20.18
CA GLU A 240 17.49 2.74 19.81
C GLU A 240 17.99 4.18 19.61
N GLU A 241 17.16 5.04 19.03
CA GLU A 241 17.50 6.45 18.82
C GLU A 241 17.66 7.22 20.14
N LEU A 242 16.83 6.93 21.14
CA LEU A 242 16.95 7.51 22.48
C LEU A 242 18.17 7.00 23.25
N GLN A 243 18.63 5.78 22.99
CA GLN A 243 19.77 5.17 23.68
C GLN A 243 21.12 5.53 23.05
N SER A 244 21.14 6.06 21.82
CA SER A 244 22.37 6.40 21.13
C SER A 244 22.87 7.79 21.55
N GLU A 245 24.07 7.87 22.14
CA GLU A 245 24.69 9.12 22.56
C GLU A 245 24.99 10.09 21.39
N ASP A 246 25.17 9.56 20.18
CA ASP A 246 25.44 10.34 18.96
C ASP A 246 24.18 10.94 18.30
N GLY A 247 22.99 10.70 18.86
CA GLY A 247 21.73 11.06 18.23
C GLY A 247 21.51 10.25 16.94
N ALA A 248 21.02 9.02 17.06
CA ALA A 248 20.86 8.15 15.90
C ALA A 248 19.87 8.73 14.88
N HIS A 249 20.40 9.34 13.81
CA HIS A 249 19.54 9.83 12.75
C HIS A 249 18.75 8.68 12.10
N ILE A 250 17.48 8.95 11.75
CA ILE A 250 16.59 8.03 11.02
C ILE A 250 17.20 7.43 9.74
N THR A 251 18.28 8.02 9.22
CA THR A 251 19.05 7.55 8.07
C THR A 251 19.86 6.29 8.35
N ARG A 252 20.20 5.97 9.61
CA ARG A 252 20.89 4.72 9.98
C ARG A 252 20.08 3.48 9.58
N LEU A 253 18.74 3.58 9.57
CA LEU A 253 17.84 2.53 9.10
C LEU A 253 17.97 2.21 7.60
N LEU A 254 18.77 2.97 6.84
CA LEU A 254 19.10 2.66 5.45
C LEU A 254 20.29 1.69 5.33
N LEU A 255 21.07 1.50 6.40
CA LEU A 255 22.23 0.62 6.40
C LEU A 255 21.81 -0.85 6.56
N PRO A 256 22.31 -1.79 5.73
CA PRO A 256 21.87 -3.19 5.76
C PRO A 256 22.04 -3.88 7.13
N GLU A 257 23.08 -3.55 7.88
CA GLU A 257 23.34 -4.12 9.21
C GLU A 257 22.26 -3.70 10.22
N HIS A 258 21.91 -2.41 10.23
CA HIS A 258 20.87 -1.87 11.10
C HIS A 258 19.49 -2.38 10.69
N GLN A 259 19.24 -2.57 9.39
CA GLN A 259 18.00 -3.19 8.91
C GLN A 259 17.86 -4.62 9.44
N LYS A 260 18.92 -5.44 9.35
CA LYS A 260 18.92 -6.81 9.89
C LYS A 260 18.68 -6.83 11.40
N HIS A 261 19.37 -5.96 12.13
CA HIS A 261 19.21 -5.85 13.58
C HIS A 261 17.79 -5.46 13.98
N LEU A 262 17.26 -4.39 13.38
CA LEU A 262 15.89 -3.93 13.63
C LEU A 262 14.87 -5.04 13.34
N VAL A 263 15.00 -5.73 12.21
CA VAL A 263 14.07 -6.80 11.84
C VAL A 263 14.15 -7.95 12.84
N SER A 264 15.34 -8.30 13.33
CA SER A 264 15.50 -9.28 14.41
C SER A 264 14.70 -8.86 15.65
N LEU A 265 14.83 -7.61 16.11
CA LEU A 265 14.09 -7.08 17.26
C LEU A 265 12.57 -7.10 17.04
N VAL A 266 12.11 -6.77 15.84
CA VAL A 266 10.68 -6.82 15.50
C VAL A 266 10.18 -8.26 15.55
N THR A 267 10.95 -9.21 15.01
CA THR A 267 10.52 -10.62 14.99
C THR A 267 10.48 -11.25 16.37
N THR A 268 11.42 -10.92 17.27
CA THR A 268 11.37 -11.39 18.67
C THR A 268 10.17 -10.79 19.39
N LYS A 269 9.95 -9.48 19.26
CA LYS A 269 8.81 -8.81 19.88
C LYS A 269 7.46 -9.36 19.40
N LEU A 270 7.35 -9.70 18.12
CA LEU A 270 6.14 -10.31 17.55
C LEU A 270 5.96 -11.78 17.92
N ALA A 271 7.03 -12.50 18.29
CA ALA A 271 6.94 -13.89 18.76
C ALA A 271 6.47 -13.96 20.22
N ASP A 272 6.77 -12.93 21.02
CA ASP A 272 6.41 -12.82 22.43
C ASP A 272 4.97 -12.28 22.65
N SER A 273 4.29 -11.82 21.58
CA SER A 273 2.95 -11.20 21.60
C SER A 273 1.85 -12.13 21.10
#